data_AF-A0A7H8HSB9-F1
#
_entry.id   AF-A0A7H8HSB9-F1
#
_cell.length_a   1.000
_cell.length_b   1.000
_cell.length_c   1.000
_cell.angle_alpha   90.00
_cell.angle_beta   90.00
_cell.angle_gamma   90.00
#
_symmetry.space_group_name_H-M   'P 1'
#
loop_
_entity.id
_entity.type
_entity.pdbx_description
1 polymer ?
#
loop_
_entity_poly.entity_id
_entity_poly.type
_entity_poly.pdbx_seq_one_letter_code
_entity_poly.pdbx_strand_id
1 'polypeptide(L)'
;MPERADAARNRAKVLAAAEELFTTRGAAEVTMEDIARAAGVGRGTLYRRYPDRASIAIALLDEHERRLQESLLRGDPPLGPGAPPAERLAAFYTAMVQLLERHAPLVLGAEVGHSRFTTGAYGFWWTHVRVLCEAAGAADPDVLADVLLAPLAPELFLHQASRGVPPERIAATLRWLANLL
;
A
#
# COMPACT_ATOMS: atom_id res chain seq x y z
N MET A 1 16.65 -23.41 14.28
CA MET A 1 15.48 -22.69 14.84
C MET A 1 14.22 -23.02 14.03
N PRO A 2 13.55 -24.17 14.28
CA PRO A 2 12.40 -24.63 13.49
C PRO A 2 11.13 -23.77 13.68
N GLU A 3 10.86 -23.33 14.92
CA GLU A 3 9.64 -22.59 15.27
C GLU A 3 9.49 -21.25 14.55
N ARG A 4 10.61 -20.55 14.26
CA ARG A 4 10.58 -19.29 13.51
C ARG A 4 10.15 -19.50 12.05
N ALA A 5 10.56 -20.61 11.44
CA ALA A 5 10.17 -20.95 10.08
C ALA A 5 8.68 -21.35 10.01
N ASP A 6 8.16 -22.04 11.02
CA ASP A 6 6.74 -22.39 11.11
C ASP A 6 5.86 -21.16 11.35
N ALA A 7 6.28 -20.24 12.23
CA ALA A 7 5.59 -18.98 12.45
C ALA A 7 5.54 -18.11 11.19
N ALA A 8 6.62 -18.06 10.41
CA ALA A 8 6.67 -17.33 9.14
C ALA A 8 5.75 -17.96 8.08
N ARG A 9 5.76 -19.30 7.95
CA ARG A 9 4.86 -20.02 7.04
C ARG A 9 3.39 -19.83 7.40
N ASN A 10 3.05 -19.89 8.69
CA ASN A 10 1.68 -19.65 9.15
C ASN A 10 1.25 -18.19 8.90
N ARG A 11 2.14 -17.21 9.10
CA ARG A 11 1.87 -15.82 8.72
C ARG A 11 1.55 -15.71 7.22
N ALA A 12 2.38 -16.28 6.36
CA ALA A 12 2.18 -16.22 4.91
C ALA A 12 0.83 -16.82 4.48
N LYS A 13 0.45 -17.98 5.04
CA LYS A 13 -0.85 -18.62 4.78
C LYS A 13 -2.04 -17.75 5.21
N VAL A 14 -1.96 -17.16 6.41
CA VAL A 14 -3.02 -16.29 6.94
C VAL A 14 -3.19 -15.05 6.07
N LEU A 15 -2.10 -14.39 5.70
CA LEU A 15 -2.16 -13.18 4.87
C LEU A 15 -2.72 -13.51 3.48
N ALA A 16 -2.24 -14.58 2.82
CA ALA A 16 -2.75 -14.99 1.51
C ALA A 16 -4.26 -15.31 1.54
N ALA A 17 -4.71 -16.07 2.54
CA ALA A 17 -6.13 -16.41 2.69
C ALA A 17 -6.99 -15.17 2.98
N ALA A 18 -6.49 -14.24 3.80
CA ALA A 18 -7.19 -13.00 4.10
C ALA A 18 -7.29 -12.10 2.87
N GLU A 19 -6.22 -11.95 2.09
CA GLU A 19 -6.21 -11.20 0.84
C GLU A 19 -7.27 -11.74 -0.14
N GLU A 20 -7.26 -13.05 -0.39
CA GLU A 20 -8.23 -13.70 -1.28
C GLU A 20 -9.68 -13.47 -0.80
N LEU A 21 -9.95 -13.67 0.48
CA LEU A 21 -11.28 -13.50 1.06
C LEU A 21 -11.75 -12.04 1.00
N PHE A 22 -10.88 -11.08 1.32
CA PHE A 22 -11.22 -9.66 1.27
C PHE A 22 -11.51 -9.20 -0.16
N THR A 23 -10.75 -9.66 -1.16
CA THR A 23 -10.98 -9.32 -2.56
C THR A 23 -12.26 -9.95 -3.13
N THR A 24 -12.57 -11.20 -2.76
CA THR A 24 -13.68 -11.95 -3.35
C THR A 24 -15.04 -11.66 -2.71
N ARG A 25 -15.08 -11.46 -1.38
CA ARG A 25 -16.32 -11.28 -0.61
C ARG A 25 -16.50 -9.87 -0.05
N GLY A 26 -15.47 -9.04 -0.17
CA GLY A 26 -15.43 -7.74 0.48
C GLY A 26 -15.08 -7.85 1.97
N ALA A 27 -14.31 -6.87 2.42
CA ALA A 27 -13.86 -6.72 3.80
C ALA A 27 -14.94 -7.01 4.84
N ALA A 28 -16.13 -6.40 4.70
CA ALA A 28 -17.18 -6.42 5.69
C ALA A 28 -17.73 -7.83 5.99
N GLU A 29 -17.76 -8.73 5.00
CA GLU A 29 -18.41 -10.03 5.10
C GLU A 29 -17.50 -11.16 5.63
N VAL A 30 -16.18 -10.94 5.64
CA VAL A 30 -15.20 -11.97 6.00
C VAL A 30 -15.06 -12.06 7.52
N THR A 31 -15.10 -13.26 8.10
CA THR A 31 -14.88 -13.43 9.55
C THR A 31 -13.47 -13.92 9.87
N MET A 32 -13.04 -13.79 11.14
CA MET A 32 -11.78 -14.40 11.61
C MET A 32 -11.79 -15.93 11.47
N GLU A 33 -12.97 -16.55 11.60
CA GLU A 33 -13.13 -17.99 11.43
C GLU A 33 -12.99 -18.42 9.96
N ASP A 34 -13.51 -17.63 9.02
CA ASP A 34 -13.30 -17.84 7.59
C ASP A 34 -11.81 -17.82 7.23
N ILE A 35 -11.07 -16.83 7.75
CA ILE A 35 -9.63 -16.71 7.50
C ILE A 35 -8.87 -17.89 8.13
N ALA A 36 -9.18 -18.26 9.37
CA ALA A 36 -8.53 -19.41 10.04
C ALA A 36 -8.73 -20.70 9.24
N ARG A 37 -9.97 -20.94 8.79
CA ARG A 37 -10.36 -22.11 8.01
C ARG A 37 -9.66 -22.13 6.65
N ALA A 38 -9.68 -21.02 5.91
CA ALA A 38 -9.04 -20.92 4.60
C ALA A 38 -7.50 -21.05 4.69
N ALA A 39 -6.88 -20.48 5.72
CA ALA A 39 -5.43 -20.58 5.94
C ALA A 39 -4.98 -21.95 6.50
N GLY A 40 -5.92 -22.79 6.93
CA GLY A 40 -5.63 -24.07 7.58
C GLY A 40 -4.89 -23.92 8.91
N VAL A 41 -5.18 -22.87 9.68
CA VAL A 41 -4.56 -22.59 10.99
C VAL A 41 -5.59 -22.68 12.11
N GLY A 42 -5.16 -23.12 13.30
CA GLY A 42 -6.04 -23.17 14.47
C GLY A 42 -6.45 -21.76 14.92
N ARG A 43 -7.72 -21.57 15.30
CA ARG A 43 -8.26 -20.26 15.76
C ARG A 43 -7.40 -19.61 16.85
N GLY A 44 -7.01 -20.36 17.88
CA GLY A 44 -6.16 -19.82 18.96
C GLY A 44 -4.78 -19.36 18.48
N THR A 45 -4.25 -19.95 17.41
CA THR A 45 -2.99 -19.50 16.79
C THR A 45 -3.19 -18.20 16.02
N LEU A 46 -4.31 -18.06 15.31
CA LEU A 46 -4.67 -16.83 14.60
C LEU A 46 -4.88 -15.69 15.59
N TYR A 47 -5.81 -15.86 16.55
CA TYR A 47 -6.18 -14.83 17.52
C TYR A 47 -5.02 -14.35 18.40
N ARG A 48 -4.06 -15.23 18.74
CA ARG A 48 -2.85 -14.84 19.49
C ARG A 48 -2.00 -13.82 18.72
N ARG A 49 -1.99 -13.88 17.39
CA ARG A 49 -1.19 -13.00 16.53
C ARG A 49 -1.99 -11.82 15.99
N TYR A 50 -3.27 -12.05 15.72
CA TYR A 50 -4.18 -11.12 15.09
C TYR A 50 -5.47 -11.08 15.91
N PRO A 51 -5.63 -10.13 16.83
CA PRO A 51 -6.82 -10.05 17.69
C PRO A 51 -8.11 -9.87 16.89
N ASP A 52 -8.02 -9.16 15.76
CA ASP A 52 -9.14 -8.82 14.89
C ASP A 52 -8.72 -8.76 13.42
N ARG A 53 -9.69 -8.54 12.52
CA ARG A 53 -9.43 -8.44 11.08
C ARG A 53 -8.62 -7.20 10.71
N ALA A 54 -8.75 -6.11 11.46
CA ALA A 54 -8.01 -4.88 11.19
C ALA A 54 -6.50 -5.12 11.38
N SER A 55 -6.11 -5.89 12.40
CA SER A 55 -4.72 -6.30 12.61
C SER A 55 -4.17 -7.20 11.48
N ILE A 56 -5.03 -7.98 10.81
CA ILE A 56 -4.65 -8.74 9.61
C ILE A 56 -4.49 -7.80 8.41
N ALA A 57 -5.42 -6.85 8.24
CA ALA A 57 -5.37 -5.86 7.18
C ALA A 57 -4.12 -4.97 7.26
N ILE A 58 -3.74 -4.51 8.46
CA ILE A 58 -2.50 -3.77 8.69
C ILE A 58 -1.29 -4.62 8.31
N ALA A 59 -1.23 -5.88 8.77
CA ALA A 59 -0.12 -6.77 8.42
C ALA A 59 -0.05 -7.12 6.93
N LEU A 60 -1.18 -7.06 6.22
CA LEU A 60 -1.26 -7.17 4.76
C LEU A 60 -0.77 -5.90 4.07
N LEU A 61 -1.16 -4.72 4.58
CA LEU A 61 -0.67 -3.43 4.09
C LEU A 61 0.85 -3.37 4.22
N ASP A 62 1.40 -3.65 5.40
CA ASP A 62 2.85 -3.67 5.66
C ASP A 62 3.61 -4.55 4.64
N GLU A 63 3.07 -5.73 4.33
CA GLU A 63 3.69 -6.66 3.39
C GLU A 63 3.64 -6.14 1.95
N HIS A 64 2.54 -5.50 1.56
CA HIS A 64 2.41 -4.88 0.23
C HIS A 64 3.26 -3.63 0.08
N GLU A 65 3.36 -2.81 1.12
CA GLU A 65 4.27 -1.67 1.16
C GLU A 65 5.72 -2.15 1.03
N ARG A 66 6.14 -3.16 1.80
CA ARG A 66 7.47 -3.75 1.69
C ARG A 66 7.79 -4.24 0.27
N ARG A 67 6.84 -4.92 -0.39
CA ARG A 67 7.01 -5.37 -1.79
C ARG A 67 7.12 -4.20 -2.76
N LEU A 68 6.35 -3.13 -2.55
CA LEU A 68 6.44 -1.91 -3.36
C LEU A 68 7.79 -1.21 -3.16
N GLN A 69 8.26 -1.08 -1.92
CA GLN A 69 9.60 -0.56 -1.62
C GLN A 69 10.70 -1.37 -2.32
N GLU A 70 10.61 -2.70 -2.29
CA GLU A 70 11.54 -3.58 -3.00
C GLU A 70 11.51 -3.34 -4.51
N SER A 71 10.32 -3.20 -5.10
CA SER A 71 10.14 -2.90 -6.52
C SER A 71 10.76 -1.56 -6.92
N LEU A 72 10.63 -0.54 -6.07
CA LEU A 72 11.20 0.79 -6.33
C LEU A 72 12.73 0.81 -6.23
N LEU A 73 13.30 0.03 -5.30
CA LEU A 73 14.74 -0.02 -5.06
C LEU A 73 15.47 -0.93 -6.06
N ARG A 74 14.85 -2.06 -6.42
CA ARG A 74 15.53 -3.17 -7.12
C ARG A 74 14.71 -3.82 -8.23
N GLY A 75 13.48 -3.40 -8.45
CA GLY A 75 12.64 -3.92 -9.53
C GLY A 75 13.07 -3.40 -10.90
N ASP A 76 12.34 -3.83 -11.91
CA ASP A 76 12.55 -3.40 -13.29
C ASP A 76 11.94 -2.00 -13.56
N PRO A 77 12.48 -1.23 -14.52
CA PRO A 77 11.85 -0.01 -14.99
C PRO A 77 10.45 -0.30 -15.58
N PRO A 78 9.50 0.67 -15.52
CA PRO A 78 9.69 2.03 -15.07
C PRO A 78 9.58 2.24 -13.56
N LEU A 79 9.09 1.28 -12.77
CA LEU A 79 8.94 1.47 -11.32
C LEU A 79 10.30 1.46 -10.60
N GLY A 80 11.14 0.49 -10.96
CA GLY A 80 12.51 0.39 -10.48
C GLY A 80 13.49 1.36 -11.16
N PRO A 81 14.79 1.23 -10.88
CA PRO A 81 15.83 2.07 -11.47
C PRO A 81 15.94 1.94 -13.00
N GLY A 82 16.45 2.99 -13.65
CA GLY A 82 16.80 2.96 -15.08
C GLY A 82 15.82 3.66 -16.04
N ALA A 83 14.67 4.14 -15.55
CA ALA A 83 13.75 4.98 -16.32
C ALA A 83 13.86 6.47 -15.95
N PRO A 84 13.44 7.41 -16.84
CA PRO A 84 13.37 8.84 -16.53
C PRO A 84 12.48 9.16 -15.33
N PRO A 85 12.75 10.25 -14.57
CA PRO A 85 12.00 10.58 -13.34
C PRO A 85 10.48 10.62 -13.50
N ALA A 86 9.98 11.24 -14.56
CA ALA A 86 8.54 11.32 -14.86
C ALA A 86 7.90 9.93 -15.05
N GLU A 87 8.56 9.02 -15.76
CA GLU A 87 8.07 7.64 -15.96
C GLU A 87 8.06 6.86 -14.65
N ARG A 88 9.08 7.04 -13.82
CA ARG A 88 9.16 6.43 -12.49
C ARG A 88 8.05 6.92 -11.57
N LEU A 89 7.80 8.23 -11.54
CA LEU A 89 6.73 8.81 -10.76
C LEU A 89 5.34 8.35 -11.26
N ALA A 90 5.14 8.25 -12.57
CA ALA A 90 3.91 7.73 -13.16
C ALA A 90 3.66 6.25 -12.77
N ALA A 91 4.70 5.42 -12.78
CA ALA A 91 4.63 4.03 -12.32
C ALA A 91 4.34 3.94 -10.82
N PHE A 92 5.01 4.78 -10.02
CA PHE A 92 4.78 4.88 -8.57
C PHE A 92 3.32 5.26 -8.26
N TYR A 93 2.76 6.27 -8.94
CA TYR A 93 1.36 6.64 -8.76
C TYR A 93 0.38 5.51 -9.08
N THR A 94 0.65 4.74 -10.14
CA THR A 94 -0.18 3.59 -10.47
C THR A 94 -0.14 2.54 -9.36
N ALA A 95 1.06 2.22 -8.85
CA ALA A 95 1.23 1.28 -7.75
C ALA A 95 0.59 1.76 -6.43
N MET A 96 0.71 3.05 -6.12
CA MET A 96 0.10 3.65 -4.93
C MET A 96 -1.43 3.65 -4.99
N VAL A 97 -2.02 3.96 -6.16
CA VAL A 97 -3.47 3.87 -6.33
C VAL A 97 -3.98 2.43 -6.15
N GLN A 98 -3.26 1.44 -6.68
CA GLN A 98 -3.58 0.02 -6.45
C GLN A 98 -3.41 -0.40 -4.99
N LEU A 99 -2.49 0.21 -4.25
CA LEU A 99 -2.33 -0.02 -2.81
C LEU A 99 -3.53 0.57 -2.05
N LEU A 100 -3.92 1.81 -2.36
CA LEU A 100 -5.07 2.50 -1.78
C LEU A 100 -6.38 1.75 -2.07
N GLU A 101 -6.59 1.32 -3.31
CA GLU A 101 -7.77 0.55 -3.70
C GLU A 101 -7.92 -0.73 -2.87
N ARG A 102 -6.82 -1.46 -2.66
CA ARG A 102 -6.82 -2.72 -1.90
C ARG A 102 -7.03 -2.51 -0.40
N HIS A 103 -6.48 -1.45 0.19
CA HIS A 103 -6.36 -1.33 1.65
C HIS A 103 -7.16 -0.20 2.28
N ALA A 104 -7.47 0.89 1.56
CA ALA A 104 -8.17 2.02 2.14
C ALA A 104 -9.52 1.61 2.78
N PRO A 105 -10.38 0.78 2.14
CA PRO A 105 -11.63 0.34 2.77
C PRO A 105 -11.44 -0.51 4.05
N LEU A 106 -10.27 -1.10 4.24
CA LEU A 106 -9.94 -2.00 5.35
C LEU A 106 -9.25 -1.27 6.52
N VAL A 107 -8.48 -0.22 6.22
CA VAL A 107 -7.51 0.38 7.15
C VAL A 107 -7.95 1.75 7.70
N LEU A 108 -8.97 2.41 7.11
CA LEU A 108 -9.48 3.70 7.60
C LEU A 108 -9.94 3.74 9.07
N GLY A 109 -10.23 2.59 9.66
CA GLY A 109 -10.55 2.49 11.09
C GLY A 109 -9.32 2.54 12.01
N ALA A 110 -8.11 2.38 11.46
CA ALA A 110 -6.86 2.22 12.21
C ALA A 110 -5.85 3.37 12.02
N GLU A 111 -5.89 4.08 10.89
CA GLU A 111 -4.98 5.19 10.61
C GLU A 111 -5.75 6.49 10.36
N VAL A 112 -5.84 7.33 11.41
CA VAL A 112 -6.47 8.65 11.33
C VAL A 112 -5.46 9.72 11.74
N GLY A 113 -5.31 10.75 10.91
CA GLY A 113 -4.61 11.98 11.28
C GLY A 113 -3.08 11.90 11.19
N HIS A 114 -2.38 12.38 12.23
CA HIS A 114 -0.92 12.58 12.22
C HIS A 114 -0.10 11.28 12.17
N SER A 115 -0.71 10.13 12.50
CA SER A 115 -0.02 8.83 12.50
C SER A 115 0.60 8.49 11.14
N ARG A 116 -0.06 8.89 10.03
CA ARG A 116 0.40 8.64 8.65
C ARG A 116 1.74 9.30 8.30
N PHE A 117 2.11 10.37 8.98
CA PHE A 117 3.39 11.07 8.78
C PHE A 117 4.50 10.51 9.65
N THR A 118 4.16 9.63 10.59
CA THR A 118 5.08 9.02 11.55
C THR A 118 5.35 7.54 11.29
N THR A 119 4.66 6.94 10.31
CA THR A 119 4.95 5.57 9.86
C THR A 119 6.21 5.54 8.99
N GLY A 120 7.00 4.47 9.10
CA GLY A 120 8.22 4.29 8.30
C GLY A 120 7.97 4.27 6.79
N ALA A 121 6.76 3.91 6.36
CA ALA A 121 6.38 3.87 4.95
C ALA A 121 6.32 5.26 4.32
N TYR A 122 5.73 6.26 5.00
CA TYR A 122 5.64 7.63 4.46
C TYR A 122 7.02 8.26 4.25
N GLY A 123 7.92 8.11 5.22
CA GLY A 123 9.30 8.62 5.08
C GLY A 123 10.03 8.02 3.87
N PHE A 124 9.79 6.74 3.58
CA PHE A 124 10.32 6.09 2.38
C PHE A 124 9.70 6.66 1.10
N TRP A 125 8.37 6.80 1.04
CA TRP A 125 7.67 7.37 -0.13
C TRP A 125 8.15 8.79 -0.44
N TRP A 126 8.27 9.63 0.60
CA TRP A 126 8.79 10.99 0.50
C TRP A 126 10.21 11.00 -0.03
N THR A 127 11.10 10.17 0.53
CA THR A 127 12.49 10.06 0.06
C THR A 127 12.56 9.65 -1.41
N HIS A 128 11.73 8.69 -1.82
CA HIS A 128 11.67 8.25 -3.22
C HIS A 128 11.28 9.38 -4.15
N VAL A 129 10.15 10.06 -3.89
CA VAL A 129 9.65 11.15 -4.74
C VAL A 129 10.63 12.33 -4.77
N ARG A 130 11.21 12.70 -3.63
CA ARG A 130 12.23 13.75 -3.52
C ARG A 130 13.44 13.47 -4.43
N VAL A 131 13.93 12.23 -4.46
CA VAL A 131 15.04 11.83 -5.36
C VAL A 131 14.64 11.96 -6.84
N LEU A 132 13.38 11.67 -7.19
CA LEU A 132 12.89 11.88 -8.56
C LEU A 132 12.80 13.38 -8.90
N CYS A 133 12.34 14.22 -7.97
CA CYS A 133 12.31 15.67 -8.12
C CYS A 133 13.72 16.26 -8.32
N GLU A 134 14.70 15.82 -7.51
CA GLU A 134 16.11 16.21 -7.67
C GLU A 134 16.63 15.81 -9.05
N ALA A 135 16.38 14.58 -9.50
CA ALA A 135 16.83 14.08 -10.79
C ALA A 135 16.18 14.81 -11.98
N ALA A 136 14.97 15.37 -11.81
CA ALA A 136 14.30 16.20 -12.80
C ALA A 136 14.75 17.68 -12.79
N GLY A 137 15.60 18.08 -11.83
CA GLY A 137 16.10 19.45 -11.72
C GLY A 137 15.10 20.42 -11.08
N ALA A 138 14.22 19.93 -10.20
CA ALA A 138 13.30 20.79 -9.46
C ALA A 138 14.06 21.82 -8.61
N ALA A 139 13.56 23.06 -8.58
CA ALA A 139 14.17 24.15 -7.81
C ALA A 139 14.05 23.96 -6.28
N ASP A 140 12.97 23.32 -5.82
CA ASP A 140 12.73 22.96 -4.41
C ASP A 140 12.18 21.51 -4.34
N PRO A 141 13.07 20.50 -4.37
CA PRO A 141 12.67 19.09 -4.40
C PRO A 141 11.92 18.63 -3.15
N ASP A 142 12.21 19.24 -1.99
CA ASP A 142 11.64 18.84 -0.70
C ASP A 142 10.16 19.23 -0.63
N VAL A 143 9.86 20.50 -0.93
CA VAL A 143 8.47 20.99 -0.97
C VAL A 143 7.69 20.32 -2.10
N LEU A 144 8.32 20.12 -3.27
CA LEU A 144 7.66 19.46 -4.39
C LEU A 144 7.30 18.01 -4.07
N ALA A 145 8.12 17.28 -3.30
CA ALA A 145 7.82 15.91 -2.89
C ALA A 145 6.52 15.82 -2.07
N ASP A 146 6.32 16.73 -1.11
CA ASP A 146 5.07 16.78 -0.33
C ASP A 146 3.86 17.10 -1.21
N VAL A 147 4.00 18.05 -2.14
CA VAL A 147 2.93 18.42 -3.09
C VAL A 147 2.56 17.23 -3.99
N LEU A 148 3.55 16.47 -4.45
CA LEU A 148 3.33 15.31 -5.32
C LEU A 148 2.77 14.10 -4.57
N LEU A 149 3.00 13.99 -3.26
CA LEU A 149 2.39 12.95 -2.42
C LEU A 149 0.99 13.31 -1.94
N ALA A 150 0.65 14.60 -1.81
CA ALA A 150 -0.65 15.05 -1.30
C ALA A 150 -1.87 14.42 -2.00
N PRO A 151 -1.89 14.21 -3.33
CA PRO A 151 -3.01 13.55 -4.02
C PRO A 151 -3.25 12.09 -3.63
N LEU A 152 -2.27 11.44 -2.99
CA LEU A 152 -2.35 10.05 -2.54
C LEU A 152 -2.92 9.90 -1.12
N ALA A 153 -3.45 10.98 -0.53
CA ALA A 153 -4.16 10.91 0.74
C ALA A 153 -5.33 9.89 0.68
N PRO A 154 -5.39 8.89 1.57
CA PRO A 154 -6.47 7.90 1.57
C PRO A 154 -7.86 8.54 1.61
N GLU A 155 -8.04 9.58 2.41
CA GLU A 155 -9.32 10.30 2.55
C GLU A 155 -9.78 10.91 1.21
N LEU A 156 -8.84 11.47 0.44
CA LEU A 156 -9.12 12.00 -0.88
C LEU A 156 -9.45 10.88 -1.87
N PHE A 157 -8.72 9.76 -1.84
CA PHE A 157 -9.03 8.59 -2.66
C PHE A 157 -10.45 8.08 -2.41
N LEU A 158 -10.86 7.94 -1.15
CA LEU A 158 -12.19 7.47 -0.78
C LEU A 158 -13.28 8.47 -1.11
N HIS A 159 -13.00 9.76 -0.94
CA HIS A 159 -13.92 10.82 -1.37
C HIS A 159 -14.11 10.85 -2.89
N GLN A 160 -13.08 10.49 -3.67
CA GLN A 160 -13.23 10.29 -5.12
C GLN A 160 -14.05 9.03 -5.42
N ALA A 161 -13.77 7.92 -4.74
CA ALA A 161 -14.50 6.67 -4.90
C ALA A 161 -16.00 6.80 -4.54
N SER A 162 -16.34 7.54 -3.48
CA SER A 162 -17.74 7.76 -3.08
C SER A 162 -18.53 8.61 -4.09
N ARG A 163 -17.84 9.38 -4.94
CA ARG A 163 -18.41 10.10 -6.09
C ARG A 163 -18.45 9.26 -7.37
N GLY A 164 -18.09 7.98 -7.29
CA GLY A 164 -18.06 7.06 -8.43
C GLY A 164 -16.88 7.24 -9.36
N VAL A 165 -15.78 7.88 -8.91
CA VAL A 165 -14.57 7.98 -9.73
C VAL A 165 -13.81 6.65 -9.64
N PRO A 166 -13.57 5.97 -10.78
CA PRO A 166 -12.85 4.69 -10.77
C PRO A 166 -11.35 4.90 -10.51
N PRO A 167 -10.65 3.98 -9.80
CA PRO A 167 -9.23 4.09 -9.48
C PRO A 167 -8.34 4.29 -10.71
N GLU A 168 -8.67 3.67 -11.84
CA GLU A 168 -7.92 3.79 -13.09
C GLU A 168 -7.90 5.22 -13.62
N ARG A 169 -9.00 5.97 -13.41
CA ARG A 169 -9.09 7.39 -13.79
C ARG A 169 -8.25 8.27 -12.87
N ILE A 170 -8.21 7.96 -11.58
CA ILE A 170 -7.34 8.63 -10.61
C ILE A 170 -5.87 8.41 -11.02
N ALA A 171 -5.48 7.15 -11.23
CA ALA A 171 -4.13 6.79 -11.67
C ALA A 171 -3.76 7.46 -13.01
N ALA A 172 -4.66 7.49 -13.99
CA ALA A 172 -4.40 8.17 -15.27
C ALA A 172 -4.15 9.67 -15.10
N THR A 173 -4.90 10.33 -14.23
CA THR A 173 -4.73 11.76 -13.93
C THR A 173 -3.39 12.03 -13.24
N LEU A 174 -3.00 11.18 -12.28
CA LEU A 174 -1.72 11.29 -11.60
C LEU A 174 -0.52 10.99 -12.52
N ARG A 175 -0.66 10.01 -13.42
CA ARG A 175 0.35 9.78 -14.48
C ARG A 175 0.49 10.98 -15.41
N TRP A 176 -0.62 11.62 -15.77
CA TRP A 176 -0.57 12.87 -16.55
C TRP A 176 0.19 13.97 -15.78
N LEU A 177 -0.10 14.14 -14.48
CA LEU A 177 0.63 15.09 -13.62
C LEU A 177 2.14 14.79 -13.57
N ALA A 178 2.53 13.51 -13.48
CA ALA A 178 3.93 13.11 -13.45
C ALA A 178 4.72 13.50 -14.71
N ASN A 179 4.05 13.60 -15.86
CA ASN A 179 4.68 14.02 -17.13
C ASN A 179 4.83 15.54 -17.28
N LEU A 180 4.33 16.32 -16.31
CA LEU A 180 4.55 17.77 -16.24
C LEU A 180 5.84 18.13 -15.48
N LEU A 181 6.51 17.12 -14.93
CA LEU A 181 7.72 17.20 -14.12
C LEU A 181 8.95 17.10 -15.03
#